data_AF-R9IVP5-F1
#
_entry.id   AF-R9IVP5-F1
#
_cell.length_a   1.000
_cell.length_b   1.000
_cell.length_c   1.000
_cell.angle_alpha   90.00
_cell.angle_beta   90.00
_cell.angle_gamma   90.00
#
_symmetry.space_group_name_H-M   'P 1'
#
loop_
_entity.id
_entity.type
_entity.pdbx_description
1 polymer ?
#
loop_
_entity_poly.entity_id
_entity_poly.type
_entity_poly.pdbx_seq_one_letter_code
_entity_poly.pdbx_strand_id
1 'polypeptide(L)'
;MNINYSQFYRGTTNIPSYGAGPYKKDTLVKYMFNTKDAHGNKIRDKMSKEETLQAMKDIRSGYGDTVIVEFSGDGMAALVESKKSSLVPEDQEAMEEKNAAFQKEITQVDNSLKGLPTYSGMYGADKTIASVLENCGKEEREFVYSIIRQNFLVENCGSMTEEERQANISLGMKKAEYAAESFVSKASRNSFLEAMESIAKLASAGTEDRSGNMDYRVAKGKYLGHGGKMIQTTDSLDMMERMDKDAYAEYCNIRKNDDDGLSSLKYLTNWCQKVGQESPSMVDEYEKLSREYLEKNVKNQKLDKTFAGLETGSKAAFFESLKMFQNSNPNFLSSILNQELASKFWGY
;
A
#
# COMPACT_ATOMS: atom_id res chain seq x y z
N MET A 1 -29.13 32.59 32.66
CA MET A 1 -29.33 31.79 33.89
C MET A 1 -28.17 30.82 33.99
N ASN A 2 -27.34 30.89 35.04
CA ASN A 2 -26.28 29.91 35.25
C ASN A 2 -26.91 28.66 35.86
N ILE A 3 -27.15 27.64 35.02
CA ILE A 3 -27.64 26.35 35.50
C ILE A 3 -26.50 25.71 36.30
N ASN A 4 -26.75 25.40 37.57
CA ASN A 4 -25.74 24.79 38.42
C ASN A 4 -25.67 23.28 38.16
N TYR A 5 -24.59 22.83 37.53
CA TYR A 5 -24.38 21.42 37.19
C TYR A 5 -23.59 20.63 38.27
N SER A 6 -23.25 21.24 39.42
CA SER A 6 -22.44 20.61 40.47
C SER A 6 -23.05 19.32 41.02
N GLN A 7 -24.38 19.21 41.03
CA GLN A 7 -25.11 18.02 41.46
C GLN A 7 -24.83 16.78 40.59
N PHE A 8 -24.37 16.97 39.36
CA PHE A 8 -24.02 15.91 38.42
C PHE A 8 -22.52 15.56 38.45
N TYR A 9 -21.69 16.32 39.17
CA TYR A 9 -20.26 16.04 39.31
C TYR A 9 -20.03 14.75 40.09
N ARG A 10 -19.10 13.92 39.62
CA ARG A 10 -18.77 12.61 40.22
C ARG A 10 -17.30 12.45 40.58
N GLY A 11 -16.50 13.48 40.37
CA GLY A 11 -15.10 13.50 40.76
C GLY A 11 -14.16 13.82 39.62
N THR A 12 -12.92 14.09 40.01
CA THR A 12 -11.79 14.32 39.11
C THR A 12 -10.74 13.26 39.38
N THR A 13 -10.18 12.69 38.31
CA THR A 13 -9.16 11.65 38.37
C THR A 13 -8.00 12.00 37.45
N ASN A 14 -6.77 11.78 37.89
CA ASN A 14 -5.60 11.90 37.03
C ASN A 14 -5.52 10.69 36.09
N ILE A 15 -5.20 10.94 34.83
CA ILE A 15 -5.07 9.91 33.80
C ILE A 15 -3.64 9.87 33.25
N PRO A 16 -3.16 8.73 32.73
CA PRO A 16 -1.97 8.71 31.89
C PRO A 16 -2.13 9.75 30.77
N SER A 17 -1.12 10.61 30.60
CA SER A 17 -1.18 11.76 29.70
C SER A 17 -1.63 11.35 28.30
N TYR A 18 -2.68 12.00 27.79
CA TYR A 18 -3.19 11.86 26.43
C TYR A 18 -2.78 13.08 25.59
N GLY A 19 -2.13 12.82 24.45
CA GLY A 19 -1.58 13.86 23.56
C GLY A 19 -0.13 14.26 23.89
N ALA A 20 0.49 15.05 23.00
CA ALA A 20 1.87 15.54 23.12
C ALA A 20 1.93 17.08 23.08
N GLY A 21 2.96 17.67 23.71
CA GLY A 21 3.19 19.12 23.69
C GLY A 21 2.39 19.92 24.74
N PRO A 22 2.21 21.25 24.56
CA PRO A 22 1.58 22.15 25.54
C PRO A 22 0.08 21.89 25.77
N TYR A 23 -0.55 21.07 24.94
CA TYR A 23 -1.97 20.68 25.02
C TYR A 23 -2.18 19.28 25.62
N LYS A 24 -1.16 18.73 26.31
CA LYS A 24 -1.27 17.44 26.98
C LYS A 24 -2.44 17.44 27.96
N LYS A 25 -3.20 16.34 27.97
CA LYS A 25 -4.34 16.16 28.88
C LYS A 25 -4.04 15.08 29.90
N ASP A 26 -3.95 15.47 31.16
CA ASP A 26 -3.60 14.59 32.29
C ASP A 26 -4.71 14.52 33.36
N THR A 27 -5.78 15.28 33.16
CA THR A 27 -6.88 15.42 34.12
C THR A 27 -8.21 15.03 33.48
N LEU A 28 -8.94 14.09 34.10
CA LEU A 28 -10.28 13.65 33.68
C LEU A 28 -11.32 14.04 34.72
N VAL A 29 -12.35 14.77 34.30
CA VAL A 29 -13.48 15.20 35.12
C VAL A 29 -14.74 14.46 34.71
N LYS A 30 -15.48 13.90 35.67
CA LYS A 30 -16.67 13.08 35.38
C LYS A 30 -17.96 13.75 35.82
N TYR A 31 -18.93 13.79 34.92
CA TYR A 31 -20.31 14.17 35.18
C TYR A 31 -21.28 13.02 34.82
N MET A 32 -22.25 12.77 35.68
CA MET A 32 -23.27 11.73 35.49
C MET A 32 -24.67 12.29 35.66
N PHE A 33 -25.43 12.29 34.57
CA PHE A 33 -26.79 12.82 34.46
C PHE A 33 -27.79 11.68 34.52
N ASN A 34 -28.28 11.36 35.72
CA ASN A 34 -29.28 10.32 35.91
C ASN A 34 -30.69 10.92 36.07
N THR A 35 -31.70 10.30 35.46
CA THR A 35 -33.11 10.70 35.61
C THR A 35 -33.74 10.18 36.90
N LYS A 36 -33.11 9.17 37.51
CA LYS A 36 -33.54 8.54 38.77
C LYS A 36 -32.40 8.44 39.78
N ASP A 37 -32.75 8.45 41.07
CA ASP A 37 -31.82 8.22 42.18
C ASP A 37 -31.56 6.72 42.39
N ALA A 38 -30.67 6.40 43.33
CA ALA A 38 -30.33 5.02 43.68
C ALA A 38 -31.52 4.22 44.25
N HIS A 39 -32.60 4.89 44.68
CA HIS A 39 -33.83 4.32 45.20
C HIS A 39 -34.95 4.26 44.14
N GLY A 40 -34.66 4.65 42.90
CA GLY A 40 -35.61 4.65 41.78
C GLY A 40 -36.56 5.85 41.73
N ASN A 41 -36.41 6.83 42.62
CA ASN A 41 -37.21 8.05 42.59
C ASN A 41 -36.74 8.97 41.47
N LYS A 42 -37.69 9.66 40.84
CA LYS A 42 -37.41 10.59 39.75
C LYS A 42 -36.65 11.82 40.28
N ILE A 43 -35.42 12.02 39.82
CA ILE A 43 -34.62 13.22 40.09
C ILE A 43 -34.93 14.31 39.06
N ARG A 44 -35.05 13.94 37.77
CA ARG A 44 -35.29 14.88 36.67
C ARG A 44 -35.87 14.18 35.45
N ASP A 45 -36.53 14.94 34.59
CA ASP A 45 -36.84 14.52 33.22
C ASP A 45 -35.58 14.34 32.35
N LYS A 46 -35.70 13.51 31.32
CA LYS A 46 -34.67 13.37 30.27
C LYS A 46 -34.45 14.71 29.58
N MET A 47 -33.19 15.07 29.35
CA MET A 47 -32.85 16.31 28.64
C MET A 47 -33.08 16.15 27.14
N SER A 48 -33.48 17.24 26.48
CA SER A 48 -33.50 17.30 25.02
C SER A 48 -32.08 17.31 24.45
N LYS A 49 -31.94 17.15 23.13
CA LYS A 49 -30.64 17.20 22.44
C LYS A 49 -29.96 18.56 22.63
N GLU A 50 -30.72 19.63 22.45
CA GLU A 50 -30.24 21.01 22.55
C GLU A 50 -29.83 21.33 23.99
N GLU A 51 -30.62 20.89 24.97
CA GLU A 51 -30.30 21.02 26.39
C GLU A 51 -29.03 20.24 26.75
N THR A 52 -28.87 19.04 26.19
CA THR A 52 -27.71 18.19 26.43
C THR A 52 -26.43 18.82 25.86
N LEU A 53 -26.48 19.34 24.63
CA LEU A 53 -25.35 20.00 23.99
C LEU A 53 -24.99 21.32 24.69
N GLN A 54 -25.99 22.08 25.12
CA GLN A 54 -25.75 23.31 25.87
C GLN A 54 -25.12 23.01 27.23
N ALA A 55 -25.61 22.00 27.97
CA ALA A 55 -25.01 21.58 29.24
C ALA A 55 -23.55 21.12 29.08
N MET A 56 -23.24 20.36 28.02
CA MET A 56 -21.85 19.98 27.72
C MET A 56 -20.97 21.20 27.45
N LYS A 57 -21.48 22.17 26.68
CA LYS A 57 -20.74 23.40 26.32
C LYS A 57 -20.48 24.25 27.56
N ASP A 58 -21.49 24.47 28.39
CA ASP A 58 -21.38 25.25 29.63
C ASP A 58 -20.37 24.61 30.59
N ILE A 59 -20.46 23.29 30.80
CA ILE A 59 -19.55 22.57 31.69
C ILE A 59 -18.12 22.59 31.14
N ARG A 60 -17.92 22.29 29.85
CA ARG A 60 -16.59 22.31 29.23
C ARG A 60 -15.97 23.70 29.27
N SER A 61 -16.75 24.77 29.10
CA SER A 61 -16.24 26.15 29.17
C SER A 61 -15.69 26.53 30.55
N GLY A 62 -16.08 25.81 31.60
CA GLY A 62 -15.53 25.98 32.95
C GLY A 62 -14.16 25.32 33.17
N TYR A 63 -13.66 24.55 32.20
CA TYR A 63 -12.38 23.85 32.27
C TYR A 63 -11.44 24.30 31.13
N GLY A 64 -10.13 24.33 31.41
CA GLY A 64 -9.11 24.65 30.41
C GLY A 64 -8.84 23.50 29.44
N ASP A 65 -8.13 23.80 28.35
CA ASP A 65 -7.88 22.87 27.23
C ASP A 65 -7.11 21.59 27.61
N THR A 66 -6.50 21.55 28.79
CA THR A 66 -5.75 20.41 29.35
C THR A 66 -6.64 19.38 30.06
N VAL A 67 -7.95 19.60 30.15
CA VAL A 67 -8.88 18.74 30.90
C VAL A 67 -9.81 17.99 29.93
N ILE A 68 -9.99 16.69 30.17
CA ILE A 68 -11.04 15.89 29.52
C ILE A 68 -12.27 15.90 30.43
N VAL A 69 -13.43 16.23 29.88
CA VAL A 69 -14.72 16.13 30.59
C VAL A 69 -15.53 14.98 30.01
N GLU A 70 -15.78 13.97 30.84
CA GLU A 70 -16.60 12.81 30.53
C GLU A 70 -18.03 13.02 31.02
N PHE A 71 -19.00 12.71 30.15
CA PHE A 71 -20.42 12.80 30.44
C PHE A 71 -21.05 11.43 30.30
N SER A 72 -21.84 11.02 31.30
CA SER A 72 -22.50 9.72 31.37
C SER A 72 -23.91 9.84 31.95
N GLY A 73 -24.68 8.75 31.95
CA GLY A 73 -26.02 8.69 32.54
C GLY A 73 -27.17 8.69 31.51
N ASP A 74 -28.34 8.23 31.94
CA ASP A 74 -29.53 8.03 31.10
C ASP A 74 -30.23 9.35 30.71
N GLY A 75 -29.91 10.45 31.40
CA GLY A 75 -30.31 11.81 31.04
C GLY A 75 -29.67 12.32 29.75
N MET A 76 -28.62 11.63 29.23
CA MET A 76 -27.93 11.96 27.98
C MET A 76 -28.41 11.12 26.78
N ALA A 77 -29.43 10.28 26.96
CA ALA A 77 -29.88 9.29 25.97
C ALA A 77 -30.30 9.89 24.61
N ALA A 78 -30.74 11.16 24.58
CA ALA A 78 -31.13 11.85 23.35
C ALA A 78 -30.00 11.92 22.28
N LEU A 79 -28.72 11.89 22.71
CA LEU A 79 -27.59 11.82 21.78
C LEU A 79 -27.44 10.43 21.14
N VAL A 80 -27.77 9.37 21.87
CA VAL A 80 -27.68 7.98 21.41
C VAL A 80 -28.84 7.66 20.46
N GLU A 81 -30.05 8.13 20.76
CA GLU A 81 -31.24 7.91 19.92
C GLU A 81 -31.13 8.62 18.56
N SER A 82 -30.51 9.81 18.50
CA SER A 82 -30.27 10.51 17.22
C SER A 82 -29.29 9.80 16.27
N LYS A 83 -28.51 8.84 16.78
CA LYS A 83 -27.62 8.00 15.97
C LYS A 83 -28.33 6.79 15.37
N LYS A 84 -29.46 6.37 15.96
CA LYS A 84 -30.30 5.27 15.46
C LYS A 84 -31.17 5.66 14.27
N SER A 85 -31.42 6.94 13.99
CA SER A 85 -32.19 7.32 12.80
C SER A 85 -31.39 7.25 11.49
N SER A 86 -30.06 7.04 11.55
CA SER A 86 -29.20 6.87 10.37
C SER A 86 -28.87 5.42 10.04
N LEU A 87 -29.29 4.47 10.89
CA LEU A 87 -29.07 3.04 10.67
C LEU A 87 -30.41 2.33 10.87
N VAL A 88 -31.05 1.98 9.76
CA VAL A 88 -32.22 1.10 9.75
C VAL A 88 -31.82 -0.23 10.42
N PRO A 89 -32.57 -0.76 11.40
CA PRO A 89 -32.19 -1.97 12.15
C PRO A 89 -32.09 -3.26 11.32
N GLU A 90 -32.64 -3.28 10.10
CA GLU A 90 -32.76 -4.49 9.26
C GLU A 90 -31.44 -4.98 8.63
N ASP A 91 -30.35 -4.23 8.72
CA ASP A 91 -29.09 -4.61 8.06
C ASP A 91 -27.97 -5.00 9.03
N GLN A 92 -28.20 -5.02 10.35
CA GLN A 92 -27.09 -5.22 11.29
C GLN A 92 -26.61 -6.69 11.33
N GLU A 93 -27.52 -7.66 11.39
CA GLU A 93 -27.17 -9.08 11.27
C GLU A 93 -26.65 -9.41 9.85
N ALA A 94 -27.25 -8.84 8.80
CA ALA A 94 -26.79 -9.03 7.42
C ALA A 94 -25.41 -8.40 7.15
N MET A 95 -25.11 -7.25 7.77
CA MET A 95 -23.80 -6.61 7.72
C MET A 95 -22.79 -7.40 8.56
N GLU A 96 -23.17 -7.93 9.72
CA GLU A 96 -22.32 -8.76 10.56
C GLU A 96 -22.00 -10.10 9.87
N GLU A 97 -22.97 -10.74 9.20
CA GLU A 97 -22.72 -11.92 8.38
C GLU A 97 -21.84 -11.61 7.16
N LYS A 98 -22.09 -10.51 6.45
CA LYS A 98 -21.23 -10.08 5.34
C LYS A 98 -19.82 -9.72 5.81
N ASN A 99 -19.68 -9.05 6.95
CA ASN A 99 -18.39 -8.76 7.56
C ASN A 99 -17.71 -10.03 8.04
N ALA A 100 -18.43 -10.99 8.63
CA ALA A 100 -17.86 -12.27 9.04
C ALA A 100 -17.41 -13.11 7.84
N ALA A 101 -18.17 -13.08 6.74
CA ALA A 101 -17.78 -13.68 5.47
C ALA A 101 -16.55 -12.99 4.88
N PHE A 102 -16.53 -11.65 4.84
CA PHE A 102 -15.40 -10.85 4.39
C PHE A 102 -14.15 -11.08 5.25
N GLN A 103 -14.28 -11.15 6.58
CA GLN A 103 -13.17 -11.46 7.51
C GLN A 103 -12.64 -12.88 7.34
N LYS A 104 -13.48 -13.85 6.95
CA LYS A 104 -13.02 -15.19 6.56
C LYS A 104 -12.27 -15.19 5.22
N GLU A 105 -12.59 -14.28 4.31
CA GLU A 105 -11.86 -14.08 3.06
C GLU A 105 -10.57 -13.27 3.24
N ILE A 106 -10.44 -12.47 4.31
CA ILE A 106 -9.20 -11.80 4.68
C ILE A 106 -8.20 -12.85 5.19
N THR A 107 -7.46 -13.45 4.27
CA THR A 107 -6.25 -14.18 4.62
C THR A 107 -5.21 -13.17 5.12
N GLN A 108 -4.71 -13.36 6.34
CA GLN A 108 -3.60 -12.57 6.86
C GLN A 108 -2.37 -12.84 5.98
N VAL A 109 -2.12 -11.95 5.01
CA VAL A 109 -0.92 -12.02 4.19
C VAL A 109 0.23 -11.64 5.11
N ASP A 110 1.14 -12.58 5.33
CA ASP A 110 2.37 -12.33 6.05
C ASP A 110 3.15 -11.23 5.31
N ASN A 111 3.04 -9.99 5.82
CA ASN A 111 3.60 -8.76 5.25
C ASN A 111 5.13 -8.67 5.36
N SER A 112 5.82 -9.80 5.51
CA SER A 112 7.26 -9.80 5.29
C SER A 112 7.53 -9.27 3.88
N LEU A 113 8.35 -8.22 3.76
CA LEU A 113 8.65 -7.52 2.51
C LEU A 113 9.07 -8.44 1.35
N LYS A 114 9.46 -9.69 1.65
CA LYS A 114 9.91 -10.71 0.70
C LYS A 114 8.76 -11.32 -0.13
N GLY A 115 7.57 -11.48 0.47
CA GLY A 115 6.41 -12.14 -0.14
C GLY A 115 5.48 -11.24 -0.95
N LEU A 116 5.67 -9.93 -0.88
CA LEU A 116 4.80 -8.98 -1.59
C LEU A 116 5.12 -8.96 -3.09
N PRO A 117 4.09 -8.90 -3.95
CA PRO A 117 4.28 -8.71 -5.38
C PRO A 117 5.17 -7.51 -5.69
N THR A 118 6.08 -7.69 -6.64
CA THR A 118 6.85 -6.60 -7.25
C THR A 118 6.35 -6.44 -8.67
N TYR A 119 5.82 -5.26 -8.98
CA TYR A 119 5.21 -4.97 -10.27
C TYR A 119 6.09 -4.03 -11.07
N SER A 120 6.10 -4.25 -12.39
CA SER A 120 6.89 -3.48 -13.33
C SER A 120 6.21 -2.21 -13.83
N GLY A 121 4.89 -2.10 -13.66
CA GLY A 121 4.09 -1.08 -14.32
C GLY A 121 3.56 -1.56 -15.68
N MET A 122 4.08 -2.67 -16.21
CA MET A 122 3.59 -3.31 -17.44
C MET A 122 2.40 -4.21 -17.11
N TYR A 123 1.20 -3.63 -17.04
CA TYR A 123 -0.02 -4.34 -16.61
C TYR A 123 -0.20 -5.72 -17.23
N GLY A 124 0.00 -5.86 -18.55
CA GLY A 124 -0.13 -7.16 -19.23
C GLY A 124 0.86 -8.22 -18.71
N ALA A 125 2.12 -7.85 -18.51
CA ALA A 125 3.14 -8.76 -17.99
C ALA A 125 2.90 -9.05 -16.50
N ASP A 126 2.64 -8.01 -15.70
CA ASP A 126 2.38 -8.11 -14.27
C ASP A 126 1.16 -9.00 -13.97
N LYS A 127 0.06 -8.80 -14.70
CA LYS A 127 -1.15 -9.63 -14.59
C LYS A 127 -0.88 -11.07 -15.00
N THR A 128 -0.12 -11.29 -16.07
CA THR A 128 0.23 -12.65 -16.53
C THR A 128 1.01 -13.39 -15.46
N ILE A 129 2.06 -12.76 -14.90
CA ILE A 129 2.87 -13.33 -13.82
C ILE A 129 2.01 -13.61 -12.59
N ALA A 130 1.21 -12.64 -12.15
CA ALA A 130 0.35 -12.81 -10.98
C ALA A 130 -0.68 -13.95 -11.19
N SER A 131 -1.24 -14.09 -12.39
CA SER A 131 -2.18 -15.17 -12.73
C SER A 131 -1.51 -16.55 -12.68
N VAL A 132 -0.32 -16.67 -13.26
CA VAL A 132 0.45 -17.92 -13.27
C VAL A 132 0.79 -18.37 -11.85
N LEU A 133 1.11 -17.39 -10.99
CA LEU A 133 1.53 -17.62 -9.62
C LEU A 133 0.39 -17.88 -8.63
N GLU A 134 -0.89 -17.74 -9.02
CA GLU A 134 -2.03 -17.93 -8.10
C GLU A 134 -2.01 -19.30 -7.41
N ASN A 135 -1.56 -20.33 -8.14
CA ASN A 135 -1.53 -21.71 -7.66
C ASN A 135 -0.16 -22.14 -7.11
N CYS A 136 0.82 -21.23 -7.07
CA CYS A 136 2.17 -21.52 -6.59
C CYS A 136 2.29 -21.38 -5.07
N GLY A 137 3.22 -22.15 -4.49
CA GLY A 137 3.59 -22.05 -3.09
C GLY A 137 4.15 -20.67 -2.73
N LYS A 138 4.18 -20.34 -1.43
CA LYS A 138 4.71 -19.05 -0.94
C LYS A 138 6.16 -18.83 -1.38
N GLU A 139 7.01 -19.84 -1.21
CA GLU A 139 8.44 -19.77 -1.55
C GLU A 139 8.67 -19.60 -3.06
N GLU A 140 7.86 -20.23 -3.90
CA GLU A 140 7.93 -20.12 -5.37
C GLU A 140 7.53 -18.72 -5.83
N ARG A 141 6.47 -18.16 -5.24
CA ARG A 141 6.04 -16.77 -5.49
C ARG A 141 7.10 -15.77 -5.05
N GLU A 142 7.64 -15.95 -3.85
CA GLU A 142 8.75 -15.15 -3.32
C GLU A 142 9.95 -15.20 -4.26
N PHE A 143 10.31 -16.38 -4.77
CA PHE A 143 11.39 -16.54 -5.72
C PHE A 143 11.14 -15.72 -6.99
N VAL A 144 9.96 -15.85 -7.61
CA VAL A 144 9.66 -15.11 -8.86
C VAL A 144 9.62 -13.60 -8.65
N TYR A 145 8.97 -13.11 -7.59
CA TYR A 145 8.98 -11.66 -7.30
C TYR A 145 10.37 -11.15 -6.91
N SER A 146 11.22 -12.00 -6.32
CA SER A 146 12.61 -11.64 -6.05
C SER A 146 13.42 -11.42 -7.33
N ILE A 147 13.12 -12.15 -8.42
CA ILE A 147 13.77 -11.92 -9.72
C ILE A 147 13.48 -10.51 -10.20
N ILE A 148 12.21 -10.10 -10.17
CA ILE A 148 11.81 -8.76 -10.61
C ILE A 148 12.51 -7.69 -9.77
N ARG A 149 12.61 -7.89 -8.45
CA ARG A 149 13.17 -6.89 -7.53
C ARG A 149 14.69 -6.81 -7.51
N GLN A 150 15.37 -7.95 -7.59
CA GLN A 150 16.81 -8.07 -7.37
C GLN A 150 17.61 -8.17 -8.67
N ASN A 151 16.98 -8.62 -9.75
CA ASN A 151 17.65 -8.83 -11.04
C ASN A 151 17.18 -7.84 -12.11
N PHE A 152 15.88 -7.53 -12.17
CA PHE A 152 15.34 -6.64 -13.22
C PHE A 152 15.26 -5.18 -12.77
N LEU A 153 14.37 -4.87 -11.83
CA LEU A 153 14.00 -3.51 -11.44
C LEU A 153 14.70 -3.11 -10.13
N VAL A 154 16.03 -3.16 -10.16
CA VAL A 154 16.87 -2.77 -9.02
C VAL A 154 16.77 -1.26 -8.81
N GLU A 155 16.49 -0.83 -7.58
CA GLU A 155 16.28 0.60 -7.29
C GLU A 155 17.56 1.44 -7.41
N ASN A 156 18.71 0.86 -7.02
CA ASN A 156 20.01 1.51 -7.07
C ASN A 156 21.10 0.54 -7.56
N CYS A 157 21.86 0.96 -8.56
CA CYS A 157 22.95 0.20 -9.18
C CYS A 157 24.33 0.81 -8.90
N GLY A 158 24.47 1.74 -7.94
CA GLY A 158 25.73 2.45 -7.67
C GLY A 158 26.91 1.56 -7.25
N SER A 159 26.67 0.27 -6.96
CA SER A 159 27.69 -0.73 -6.68
C SER A 159 28.02 -1.65 -7.86
N MET A 160 27.49 -1.38 -9.06
CA MET A 160 27.63 -2.21 -10.26
C MET A 160 28.03 -1.35 -11.46
N THR A 161 28.78 -1.92 -12.40
CA THR A 161 28.91 -1.29 -13.74
C THR A 161 27.67 -1.57 -14.60
N GLU A 162 27.53 -0.86 -15.72
CA GLU A 162 26.45 -1.13 -16.68
C GLU A 162 26.54 -2.56 -17.24
N GLU A 163 27.75 -3.06 -17.50
CA GLU A 163 27.95 -4.45 -17.93
C GLU A 163 27.49 -5.44 -16.86
N GLU A 164 27.83 -5.20 -15.59
CA GLU A 164 27.36 -5.99 -14.46
C GLU A 164 25.83 -5.90 -14.32
N ARG A 165 25.24 -4.73 -14.52
CA ARG A 165 23.78 -4.53 -14.47
C ARG A 165 23.07 -5.34 -15.56
N GLN A 166 23.56 -5.30 -16.79
CA GLN A 166 23.01 -6.10 -17.90
C GLN A 166 23.19 -7.60 -17.65
N ALA A 167 24.34 -8.02 -17.12
CA ALA A 167 24.56 -9.41 -16.74
C ALA A 167 23.65 -9.86 -15.58
N ASN A 168 23.34 -8.99 -14.62
CA ASN A 168 22.39 -9.29 -13.54
C ASN A 168 20.96 -9.50 -14.08
N ILE A 169 20.55 -8.73 -15.10
CA ILE A 169 19.30 -8.98 -15.82
C ILE A 169 19.34 -10.34 -16.53
N SER A 170 20.47 -10.69 -17.16
CA SER A 170 20.68 -12.01 -17.77
C SER A 170 20.56 -13.15 -16.75
N LEU A 171 21.11 -12.99 -15.54
CA LEU A 171 20.93 -13.93 -14.43
C LEU A 171 19.45 -14.05 -14.03
N GLY A 172 18.73 -12.92 -13.96
CA GLY A 172 17.29 -12.91 -13.69
C GLY A 172 16.48 -13.71 -14.72
N MET A 173 16.83 -13.60 -16.01
CA MET A 173 16.19 -14.42 -17.06
C MET A 173 16.45 -15.91 -16.87
N LYS A 174 17.66 -16.31 -16.46
CA LYS A 174 17.96 -17.71 -16.15
C LYS A 174 17.22 -18.23 -14.92
N LYS A 175 17.05 -17.39 -13.90
CA LYS A 175 16.18 -17.71 -12.76
C LYS A 175 14.72 -17.86 -13.20
N ALA A 176 14.26 -17.05 -14.15
CA ALA A 176 12.92 -17.16 -14.72
C ALA A 176 12.73 -18.44 -15.54
N GLU A 177 13.72 -18.84 -16.33
CA GLU A 177 13.74 -20.13 -17.04
C GLU A 177 13.63 -21.30 -16.05
N TYR A 178 14.44 -21.31 -14.99
CA TYR A 178 14.34 -22.30 -13.92
C TYR A 178 12.95 -22.33 -13.27
N ALA A 179 12.37 -21.16 -12.95
CA ALA A 179 11.02 -21.07 -12.39
C ALA A 179 9.94 -21.60 -13.35
N ALA A 180 10.09 -21.32 -14.65
CA ALA A 180 9.18 -21.81 -15.68
C ALA A 180 9.20 -23.34 -15.77
N GLU A 181 10.38 -23.94 -15.68
CA GLU A 181 10.56 -25.39 -15.73
C GLU A 181 10.05 -26.07 -14.44
N SER A 182 10.28 -25.45 -13.29
CA SER A 182 10.07 -26.05 -11.96
C SER A 182 8.69 -25.79 -11.37
N PHE A 183 8.15 -24.57 -11.51
CA PHE A 183 6.93 -24.14 -10.78
C PHE A 183 5.74 -23.91 -11.70
N VAL A 184 6.01 -23.51 -12.96
CA VAL A 184 4.96 -23.10 -13.89
C VAL A 184 4.44 -24.29 -14.70
N SER A 185 3.11 -24.37 -14.81
CA SER A 185 2.45 -25.38 -15.63
C SER A 185 2.88 -25.28 -17.09
N LYS A 186 3.06 -26.42 -17.77
CA LYS A 186 3.55 -26.47 -19.16
C LYS A 186 2.73 -25.58 -20.12
N ALA A 187 1.42 -25.44 -19.88
CA ALA A 187 0.54 -24.61 -20.69
C ALA A 187 0.81 -23.10 -20.55
N SER A 188 1.32 -22.66 -19.40
CA SER A 188 1.55 -21.23 -19.10
C SER A 188 3.02 -20.81 -19.21
N ARG A 189 3.95 -21.74 -19.44
CA ARG A 189 5.40 -21.46 -19.48
C ARG A 189 5.79 -20.38 -20.47
N ASN A 190 5.27 -20.46 -21.70
CA ASN A 190 5.62 -19.48 -22.74
C ASN A 190 5.14 -18.08 -22.35
N SER A 191 3.86 -17.94 -21.96
CA SER A 191 3.31 -16.64 -21.54
C SER A 191 4.02 -16.07 -20.31
N PHE A 192 4.41 -16.93 -19.36
CA PHE A 192 5.21 -16.52 -18.21
C PHE A 192 6.59 -16.00 -18.64
N LEU A 193 7.30 -16.71 -19.51
CA LEU A 193 8.61 -16.31 -19.99
C LEU A 193 8.56 -15.05 -20.85
N GLU A 194 7.55 -14.90 -21.71
CA GLU A 194 7.32 -13.67 -22.49
C GLU A 194 7.05 -12.46 -21.59
N ALA A 195 6.31 -12.66 -20.49
CA ALA A 195 6.07 -11.61 -19.50
C ALA A 195 7.36 -11.23 -18.76
N MET A 196 8.14 -12.22 -18.30
CA MET A 196 9.44 -11.98 -17.64
C MET A 196 10.43 -11.32 -18.59
N GLU A 197 10.49 -11.73 -19.86
CA GLU A 197 11.33 -11.13 -20.90
C GLU A 197 10.93 -9.67 -21.16
N SER A 198 9.64 -9.37 -21.18
CA SER A 198 9.15 -7.99 -21.35
C SER A 198 9.61 -7.08 -20.22
N ILE A 199 9.57 -7.57 -18.97
CA ILE A 199 10.07 -6.83 -17.80
C ILE A 199 11.60 -6.73 -17.83
N ALA A 200 12.31 -7.79 -18.24
CA ALA A 200 13.77 -7.76 -18.39
C ALA A 200 14.22 -6.75 -19.47
N LYS A 201 13.47 -6.63 -20.57
CA LYS A 201 13.72 -5.61 -21.60
C LYS A 201 13.50 -4.20 -21.06
N LEU A 202 12.45 -4.01 -20.25
CA LEU A 202 12.22 -2.74 -19.58
C LEU A 202 13.38 -2.40 -18.64
N ALA A 203 13.81 -3.37 -17.83
CA ALA A 203 14.96 -3.23 -16.95
C ALA A 203 16.23 -2.86 -17.72
N SER A 204 16.49 -3.51 -18.84
CA SER A 204 17.66 -3.24 -19.68
C SER A 204 17.65 -1.81 -20.25
N ALA A 205 16.48 -1.29 -20.61
CA ALA A 205 16.30 0.07 -21.14
C ALA A 205 16.30 1.18 -20.08
N GLY A 206 16.33 0.82 -18.79
CA GLY A 206 16.38 1.78 -17.68
C GLY A 206 17.64 2.64 -17.70
N THR A 207 17.51 3.87 -17.18
CA THR A 207 18.62 4.84 -17.10
C THR A 207 18.98 5.14 -15.66
N GLU A 208 20.27 5.20 -15.33
CA GLU A 208 20.75 5.60 -14.00
C GLU A 208 20.86 7.13 -13.86
N ASP A 209 20.56 7.63 -12.67
CA ASP A 209 20.91 8.99 -12.25
C ASP A 209 22.34 9.07 -11.72
N ARG A 210 22.81 10.29 -11.38
CA ARG A 210 24.18 10.51 -10.85
C ARG A 210 24.46 9.84 -9.51
N SER A 211 23.43 9.40 -8.80
CA SER A 211 23.52 8.69 -7.52
C SER A 211 23.36 7.17 -7.70
N GLY A 212 23.25 6.70 -8.94
CA GLY A 212 23.03 5.30 -9.29
C GLY A 212 21.58 4.84 -9.13
N ASN A 213 20.61 5.73 -8.90
CA ASN A 213 19.20 5.31 -8.84
C ASN A 213 18.66 5.08 -10.25
N MET A 214 17.84 4.03 -10.41
CA MET A 214 17.29 3.66 -11.71
C MET A 214 15.96 4.34 -12.00
N ASP A 215 15.82 4.88 -13.20
CA ASP A 215 14.56 5.34 -13.79
C ASP A 215 14.19 4.47 -15.00
N TYR A 216 13.05 3.78 -14.89
CA TYR A 216 12.50 2.91 -15.94
C TYR A 216 11.44 3.59 -16.80
N ARG A 217 11.09 4.86 -16.51
CA ARG A 217 10.17 5.72 -17.29
C ARG A 217 8.78 5.15 -17.57
N VAL A 218 8.41 4.09 -16.86
CA VAL A 218 7.06 3.52 -16.86
C VAL A 218 6.33 4.05 -15.63
N ALA A 219 5.10 4.50 -15.84
CA ALA A 219 4.21 4.87 -14.75
C ALA A 219 4.06 3.68 -13.81
N LYS A 220 4.31 3.88 -12.50
CA LYS A 220 4.07 2.83 -11.50
C LYS A 220 2.56 2.60 -11.41
N GLY A 221 2.06 1.65 -12.21
CA GLY A 221 0.65 1.29 -12.21
C GLY A 221 0.21 0.93 -10.79
N LYS A 222 -0.91 1.50 -10.33
CA LYS A 222 -1.56 1.04 -9.11
C LYS A 222 -2.47 -0.11 -9.49
N TYR A 223 -2.35 -1.24 -8.80
CA TYR A 223 -3.17 -2.43 -9.07
C TYR A 223 -4.16 -2.66 -7.95
N LEU A 224 -5.39 -2.96 -8.34
CA LEU A 224 -6.42 -3.48 -7.43
C LEU A 224 -6.62 -4.97 -7.69
N GLY A 225 -6.92 -5.71 -6.63
CA GLY A 225 -7.10 -7.17 -6.70
C GLY A 225 -5.79 -7.95 -6.71
N HIS A 226 -5.91 -9.27 -6.85
CA HIS A 226 -4.76 -10.19 -6.87
C HIS A 226 -4.86 -11.14 -8.08
N GLY A 227 -3.71 -11.65 -8.51
CA GLY A 227 -3.61 -12.67 -9.55
C GLY A 227 -4.32 -12.30 -10.86
N GLY A 228 -5.11 -13.22 -11.42
CA GLY A 228 -5.83 -13.02 -12.68
C GLY A 228 -6.95 -11.98 -12.61
N LYS A 229 -7.36 -11.60 -11.40
CA LYS A 229 -8.36 -10.55 -11.15
C LYS A 229 -7.74 -9.16 -10.98
N MET A 230 -6.44 -9.01 -11.24
CA MET A 230 -5.78 -7.70 -11.19
C MET A 230 -6.40 -6.72 -12.19
N ILE A 231 -6.70 -5.52 -11.71
CA ILE A 231 -7.20 -4.38 -12.48
C ILE A 231 -6.18 -3.25 -12.35
N GLN A 232 -5.78 -2.68 -13.49
CA GLN A 232 -4.94 -1.49 -13.52
C GLN A 232 -5.78 -0.28 -13.14
N THR A 233 -5.22 0.56 -12.28
CA THR A 233 -5.73 1.90 -11.98
C THR A 233 -4.65 2.91 -12.34
N THR A 234 -5.10 4.04 -12.88
CA THR A 234 -4.23 5.16 -13.25
C THR A 234 -3.68 5.81 -11.98
N ASP A 235 -2.37 6.05 -11.91
CA ASP A 235 -1.81 6.80 -10.79
C ASP A 235 -2.13 8.29 -10.95
N SER A 236 -3.19 8.75 -10.28
CA SER A 236 -3.65 10.13 -10.38
C SER A 236 -2.59 11.15 -9.95
N LEU A 237 -1.64 10.81 -9.07
CA LEU A 237 -0.59 11.73 -8.64
C LEU A 237 0.51 11.88 -9.68
N ASP A 238 1.01 10.77 -10.24
CA ASP A 238 1.99 10.83 -11.34
C ASP A 238 1.35 11.42 -12.61
N MET A 239 0.06 11.14 -12.85
CA MET A 239 -0.70 11.81 -13.92
C MET A 239 -0.78 13.32 -13.70
N MET A 240 -1.11 13.78 -12.50
CA MET A 240 -1.12 15.19 -12.15
C MET A 240 0.27 15.80 -12.36
N GLU A 241 1.33 15.16 -11.88
CA GLU A 241 2.71 15.63 -12.05
C GLU A 241 3.13 15.78 -13.52
N ARG A 242 2.73 14.83 -14.38
CA ARG A 242 3.13 14.82 -15.80
C ARG A 242 2.26 15.71 -16.69
N MET A 243 0.96 15.76 -16.41
CA MET A 243 -0.04 16.37 -17.29
C MET A 243 -0.51 17.75 -16.79
N ASP A 244 -0.39 18.03 -15.48
CA ASP A 244 -0.87 19.27 -14.83
C ASP A 244 0.07 19.71 -13.70
N LYS A 245 1.24 20.23 -14.10
CA LYS A 245 2.32 20.62 -13.19
C LYS A 245 1.91 21.69 -12.17
N ASP A 246 0.99 22.57 -12.56
CA ASP A 246 0.51 23.64 -11.69
C ASP A 246 -0.36 23.05 -10.57
N ALA A 247 -1.29 22.15 -10.90
CA ALA A 247 -2.06 21.42 -9.89
C ALA A 247 -1.18 20.56 -8.99
N TYR A 248 -0.14 19.93 -9.55
CA TYR A 248 0.81 19.14 -8.74
C TYR A 248 1.61 20.00 -7.75
N ALA A 249 2.05 21.19 -8.18
CA ALA A 249 2.74 22.12 -7.31
C ALA A 249 1.84 22.61 -6.17
N GLU A 250 0.56 22.88 -6.46
CA GLU A 250 -0.44 23.25 -5.45
C GLU A 250 -0.70 22.09 -4.48
N TYR A 251 -0.90 20.87 -4.99
CA TYR A 251 -1.02 19.66 -4.16
C TYR A 251 0.17 19.50 -3.21
N CYS A 252 1.41 19.65 -3.71
CA CYS A 252 2.61 19.57 -2.88
C CYS A 252 2.67 20.67 -1.81
N ASN A 253 2.19 21.87 -2.11
CA ASN A 253 2.13 22.97 -1.14
C ASN A 253 1.07 22.74 -0.05
N ILE A 254 -0.08 22.20 -0.42
CA ILE A 254 -1.13 21.79 0.54
C ILE A 254 -0.56 20.72 1.47
N ARG A 255 0.01 19.66 0.90
CA ARG A 255 0.57 18.51 1.65
C ARG A 255 1.64 18.90 2.67
N LYS A 256 2.44 19.95 2.43
CA LYS A 256 3.45 20.42 3.39
C LYS A 256 2.85 20.94 4.70
N ASN A 257 1.61 21.42 4.67
CA ASN A 257 0.92 22.03 5.81
C ASN A 257 -0.28 21.20 6.28
N ASP A 258 -0.42 19.97 5.79
CA ASP A 258 -1.59 19.10 5.99
C ASP A 258 -1.28 18.04 7.06
N ASP A 259 -1.55 18.37 8.33
CA ASP A 259 -1.22 17.51 9.46
C ASP A 259 -2.03 16.20 9.48
N ASP A 260 -3.25 16.20 8.92
CA ASP A 260 -4.16 15.04 8.93
C ASP A 260 -4.35 14.38 7.55
N GLY A 261 -3.74 14.92 6.50
CA GLY A 261 -3.84 14.40 5.13
C GLY A 261 -5.19 14.65 4.43
N LEU A 262 -6.16 15.26 5.11
CA LEU A 262 -7.52 15.39 4.59
C LEU A 262 -7.61 16.47 3.52
N SER A 263 -6.81 17.54 3.65
CA SER A 263 -6.82 18.67 2.72
C SER A 263 -6.22 18.28 1.38
N SER A 264 -5.10 17.58 1.38
CA SER A 264 -4.42 17.06 0.20
C SER A 264 -5.24 15.97 -0.50
N LEU A 265 -5.90 15.09 0.27
CA LEU A 265 -6.83 14.10 -0.28
C LEU A 265 -8.04 14.76 -0.95
N LYS A 266 -8.64 15.77 -0.31
CA LYS A 266 -9.76 16.53 -0.88
C LYS A 266 -9.35 17.24 -2.16
N TYR A 267 -8.17 17.85 -2.19
CA TYR A 267 -7.64 18.50 -3.38
C TYR A 267 -7.47 17.52 -4.54
N LEU A 268 -6.82 16.37 -4.30
CA LEU A 268 -6.62 15.34 -5.31
C LEU A 268 -7.97 14.82 -5.86
N THR A 269 -8.94 14.58 -4.99
CA THR A 269 -10.28 14.10 -5.38
C THR A 269 -11.00 15.12 -6.27
N ASN A 270 -10.96 16.39 -5.90
CA ASN A 270 -11.57 17.47 -6.68
C ASN A 270 -10.90 17.61 -8.05
N TRP A 271 -9.57 17.51 -8.10
CA TRP A 271 -8.82 17.55 -9.35
C TRP A 271 -9.20 16.38 -10.26
N CYS A 272 -9.25 15.15 -9.74
CA CYS A 272 -9.70 13.98 -10.51
C CYS A 272 -11.12 14.17 -11.08
N GLN A 273 -12.05 14.70 -10.27
CA GLN A 273 -13.40 15.00 -10.72
C GLN A 273 -13.41 16.04 -11.84
N LYS A 274 -12.61 17.10 -11.72
CA LYS A 274 -12.47 18.15 -12.72
C LYS A 274 -11.90 17.61 -14.02
N VAL A 275 -10.82 16.83 -13.97
CA VAL A 275 -10.23 16.18 -15.15
C VAL A 275 -11.23 15.28 -15.85
N GLY A 276 -12.00 14.49 -15.11
CA GLY A 276 -13.04 13.63 -15.69
C GLY A 276 -14.16 14.40 -16.41
N GLN A 277 -14.40 15.66 -16.04
CA GLN A 277 -15.43 16.51 -16.66
C GLN A 277 -14.88 17.36 -17.82
N GLU A 278 -13.69 17.95 -17.64
CA GLU A 278 -13.14 18.98 -18.52
C GLU A 278 -12.10 18.43 -19.50
N SER A 279 -11.49 17.28 -19.22
CA SER A 279 -10.40 16.70 -20.01
C SER A 279 -10.48 15.18 -20.04
N PRO A 280 -11.56 14.59 -20.58
CA PRO A 280 -11.79 13.15 -20.54
C PRO A 280 -10.70 12.33 -21.27
N SER A 281 -9.97 12.92 -22.21
CA SER A 281 -8.85 12.27 -22.92
C SER A 281 -7.53 12.27 -22.13
N MET A 282 -7.42 13.01 -21.03
CA MET A 282 -6.14 13.16 -20.30
C MET A 282 -5.62 11.82 -19.78
N VAL A 283 -6.51 10.93 -19.33
CA VAL A 283 -6.15 9.57 -18.90
C VAL A 283 -5.58 8.77 -20.07
N ASP A 284 -6.26 8.78 -21.22
CA ASP A 284 -5.81 8.06 -22.42
C ASP A 284 -4.46 8.58 -22.92
N GLU A 285 -4.26 9.90 -22.89
CA GLU A 285 -3.02 10.57 -23.26
C GLU A 285 -1.87 10.21 -22.31
N TYR A 286 -2.13 10.26 -21.00
CA TYR A 286 -1.18 9.85 -19.97
C TYR A 286 -0.76 8.37 -20.14
N GLU A 287 -1.72 7.47 -20.32
CA GLU A 287 -1.43 6.05 -20.52
C GLU A 287 -0.75 5.78 -21.87
N LYS A 288 -0.99 6.61 -22.89
CA LYS A 288 -0.29 6.56 -24.18
C LYS A 288 1.20 6.88 -24.04
N LEU A 289 1.60 7.78 -23.14
CA LEU A 289 3.03 8.09 -22.92
C LEU A 289 3.82 6.83 -22.53
N SER A 290 3.30 6.03 -21.61
CA SER A 290 3.95 4.79 -21.19
C SER A 290 3.99 3.76 -22.32
N ARG A 291 2.88 3.58 -23.05
CA ARG A 291 2.83 2.66 -24.21
C ARG A 291 3.81 3.05 -25.31
N GLU A 292 3.93 4.34 -25.63
CA GLU A 292 4.88 4.82 -26.63
C GLU A 292 6.33 4.62 -26.18
N TYR A 293 6.63 4.83 -24.89
CA TYR A 293 7.96 4.55 -24.35
C TYR A 293 8.31 3.07 -24.49
N LEU A 294 7.40 2.18 -24.12
CA LEU A 294 7.58 0.72 -24.24
C LEU A 294 7.81 0.30 -25.70
N GLU A 295 6.99 0.80 -26.64
CA GLU A 295 7.11 0.44 -28.06
C GLU A 295 8.44 0.94 -28.66
N LYS A 296 8.86 2.17 -28.33
CA LYS A 296 10.07 2.79 -28.91
C LYS A 296 11.37 2.27 -28.30
N ASN A 297 11.41 2.08 -26.97
CA ASN A 297 12.66 1.87 -26.24
C ASN A 297 12.80 0.46 -25.65
N VAL A 298 11.69 -0.26 -25.44
CA VAL A 298 11.72 -1.55 -24.72
C VAL A 298 11.54 -2.74 -25.66
N LYS A 299 10.59 -2.69 -26.58
CA LYS A 299 10.19 -3.84 -27.40
C LYS A 299 11.34 -4.52 -28.16
N ASN A 300 12.24 -3.73 -28.72
CA ASN A 300 13.38 -4.21 -29.52
C ASN A 300 14.69 -4.31 -28.74
N GLN A 301 14.66 -4.07 -27.42
CA GLN A 301 15.83 -4.14 -26.57
C GLN A 301 16.39 -5.57 -26.56
N LYS A 302 17.70 -5.70 -26.78
CA LYS A 302 18.39 -6.99 -26.75
C LYS A 302 18.87 -7.25 -25.33
N LEU A 303 18.57 -8.44 -24.83
CA LEU A 303 19.04 -8.87 -23.52
C LEU A 303 20.45 -9.45 -23.62
N ASP A 304 21.24 -9.16 -22.60
CA ASP A 304 22.56 -9.73 -22.41
C ASP A 304 22.49 -11.25 -22.22
N LYS A 305 23.56 -11.93 -22.63
CA LYS A 305 23.65 -13.40 -22.66
C LYS A 305 24.77 -13.96 -21.78
N THR A 306 25.31 -13.17 -20.85
CA THR A 306 26.40 -13.58 -19.95
C THR A 306 26.12 -14.92 -19.27
N PHE A 307 24.88 -15.11 -18.81
CA PHE A 307 24.48 -16.34 -18.11
C PHE A 307 23.79 -17.37 -19.00
N ALA A 308 23.84 -17.25 -20.34
CA ALA A 308 23.14 -18.14 -21.26
C ALA A 308 23.48 -19.64 -21.07
N GLY A 309 24.68 -19.94 -20.57
CA GLY A 309 25.16 -21.29 -20.30
C GLY A 309 24.75 -21.91 -18.95
N LEU A 310 24.01 -21.20 -18.09
CA LEU A 310 23.50 -21.79 -16.85
C LEU A 310 22.47 -22.89 -17.12
N GLU A 311 22.52 -23.95 -16.31
CA GLU A 311 21.61 -25.08 -16.41
C GLU A 311 20.37 -24.85 -15.55
N THR A 312 19.17 -24.99 -16.13
CA THR A 312 17.90 -24.69 -15.42
C THR A 312 17.08 -25.94 -15.09
N GLY A 313 17.50 -27.12 -15.55
CA GLY A 313 16.70 -28.34 -15.46
C GLY A 313 16.53 -28.91 -14.05
N SER A 314 17.34 -28.49 -13.08
CA SER A 314 17.14 -28.83 -11.67
C SER A 314 17.81 -27.81 -10.75
N LYS A 315 17.36 -27.78 -9.49
CA LYS A 315 17.92 -26.93 -8.43
C LYS A 315 19.44 -27.14 -8.26
N ALA A 316 19.87 -28.41 -8.27
CA ALA A 316 21.28 -28.80 -8.14
C ALA A 316 22.11 -28.30 -9.34
N ALA A 317 21.61 -28.53 -10.55
CA ALA A 317 22.26 -28.14 -11.79
C ALA A 317 22.42 -26.61 -11.89
N PHE A 318 21.37 -25.86 -11.53
CA PHE A 318 21.42 -24.41 -11.50
C PHE A 318 22.45 -23.90 -10.50
N PHE A 319 22.42 -24.44 -9.28
CA PHE A 319 23.34 -24.04 -8.22
C PHE A 319 24.81 -24.33 -8.58
N GLU A 320 25.11 -25.53 -9.08
CA GLU A 320 26.48 -25.89 -9.47
C GLU A 320 26.95 -25.10 -10.70
N SER A 321 26.11 -24.89 -11.71
CA SER A 321 26.48 -24.06 -12.87
C SER A 321 26.75 -22.60 -12.48
N LEU A 322 25.98 -22.04 -11.54
CA LEU A 322 26.21 -20.70 -10.99
C LEU A 322 27.54 -20.61 -10.22
N LYS A 323 27.84 -21.63 -9.42
CA LYS A 323 29.10 -21.73 -8.66
C LYS A 323 30.31 -21.88 -9.59
N MET A 324 30.20 -22.68 -10.64
CA MET A 324 31.24 -22.79 -11.68
C MET A 324 31.50 -21.45 -12.36
N PHE A 325 30.43 -20.73 -12.73
CA PHE A 325 30.55 -19.39 -13.30
C PHE A 325 31.29 -18.42 -12.35
N GLN A 326 30.92 -18.40 -11.06
CA GLN A 326 31.56 -17.56 -10.06
C GLN A 326 33.05 -17.88 -9.91
N ASN A 327 33.41 -19.18 -9.85
CA ASN A 327 34.81 -19.61 -9.72
C ASN A 327 35.66 -19.18 -10.92
N SER A 328 35.09 -19.17 -12.13
CA SER A 328 35.77 -18.67 -13.33
C SER A 328 35.83 -17.14 -13.39
N ASN A 329 34.97 -16.43 -12.66
CA ASN A 329 34.83 -14.97 -12.68
C ASN A 329 34.74 -14.38 -11.26
N PRO A 330 35.77 -14.54 -10.41
CA PRO A 330 35.65 -14.37 -8.94
C PRO A 330 35.24 -12.95 -8.49
N ASN A 331 35.56 -11.92 -9.27
CA ASN A 331 35.27 -10.53 -8.91
C ASN A 331 33.98 -9.99 -9.54
N PHE A 332 33.51 -10.60 -10.63
CA PHE A 332 32.38 -10.11 -11.42
C PHE A 332 31.06 -10.42 -10.70
N LEU A 333 30.23 -9.40 -10.45
CA LEU A 333 28.96 -9.56 -9.73
C LEU A 333 29.09 -10.28 -8.38
N SER A 334 30.27 -10.25 -7.76
CA SER A 334 30.61 -11.09 -6.60
C SER A 334 29.62 -10.93 -5.44
N SER A 335 29.18 -9.71 -5.14
CA SER A 335 28.17 -9.43 -4.11
C SER A 335 26.83 -10.13 -4.40
N ILE A 336 26.33 -9.99 -5.63
CA ILE A 336 25.05 -10.58 -6.06
C ILE A 336 25.13 -12.11 -6.10
N LEU A 337 26.21 -12.65 -6.66
CA LEU A 337 26.42 -14.09 -6.75
C LEU A 337 26.58 -14.73 -5.37
N ASN A 338 27.30 -14.07 -4.45
CA ASN A 338 27.40 -14.53 -3.06
C ASN A 338 26.04 -14.53 -2.36
N GLN A 339 25.25 -13.47 -2.53
CA GLN A 339 23.91 -13.40 -1.97
C GLN A 339 22.99 -14.48 -2.55
N GLU A 340 23.07 -14.72 -3.86
CA GLU A 340 22.28 -15.74 -4.52
C GLU A 340 22.67 -17.13 -4.00
N LEU A 341 23.96 -17.48 -3.98
CA LEU A 341 24.44 -18.78 -3.49
C LEU A 341 24.17 -19.00 -1.99
N ALA A 342 24.10 -17.93 -1.19
CA ALA A 342 23.72 -17.99 0.22
C ALA A 342 22.20 -18.01 0.45
N SER A 343 21.39 -17.88 -0.60
CA SER A 343 19.93 -17.86 -0.48
C SER A 343 19.41 -19.18 0.06
N LYS A 344 18.56 -19.10 1.09
CA LYS A 344 17.87 -20.25 1.68
C LYS A 344 17.04 -21.02 0.65
N PHE A 345 16.60 -20.34 -0.40
CA PHE A 345 15.87 -20.98 -1.48
C PHE A 345 16.68 -22.09 -2.14
N TRP A 346 18.00 -21.93 -2.30
CA TRP A 346 18.88 -22.94 -2.87
C TRP A 346 19.38 -23.97 -1.85
N GLY A 347 19.22 -23.69 -0.55
CA GLY A 347 19.62 -24.60 0.53
C GLY A 347 18.91 -25.96 0.45
N TYR A 348 19.65 -27.00 0.80
CA TYR A 348 19.15 -28.35 1.04
C TYR A 348 18.73 -28.53 2.50
#